data_AF-A0A837I218-F1
#
_entry.id   AF-A0A837I218-F1
#
_cell.length_a   1.000
_cell.length_b   1.000
_cell.length_c   1.000
_cell.angle_alpha   90.00
_cell.angle_beta   90.00
_cell.angle_gamma   90.00
#
_symmetry.space_group_name_H-M   'P 1'
#
loop_
_entity.id
_entity.type
_entity.pdbx_description
1 polymer ?
#
loop_
_entity_poly.entity_id
_entity_poly.type
_entity_poly.pdbx_seq_one_letter_code
_entity_poly.pdbx_strand_id
1 'polypeptide(L)'
;MFFYFFIKQNNIPIVLHYNVDWGVDYLGEVKSIFILPLVGVIIMAVNGFLALKIWKKNRFLSYFLTAVTLIVQCFLVIGGIALYMINK
;
A
#
# COMPACT_ATOMS: atom_id res chain seq x y z
N MET A 1 5.45 0.04 -6.59
CA MET A 1 6.00 0.14 -7.96
C MET A 1 6.93 -1.02 -8.31
N PHE A 2 7.80 -1.47 -7.39
CA PHE A 2 8.73 -2.60 -7.62
C PHE A 2 8.05 -3.96 -7.90
N PHE A 3 6.86 -4.23 -7.34
CA PHE A 3 6.21 -5.55 -7.44
C PHE A 3 5.72 -5.95 -8.84
N TYR A 4 5.48 -5.00 -9.75
CA TYR A 4 4.94 -5.28 -11.08
C TYR A 4 5.86 -6.17 -11.93
N PHE A 5 7.18 -5.98 -11.80
CA PHE A 5 8.15 -6.69 -12.63
C PHE A 5 8.35 -8.16 -12.23
N PHE A 6 7.92 -8.55 -11.03
CA PHE A 6 8.16 -9.90 -10.51
C PHE A 6 6.99 -10.85 -10.64
N ILE A 7 5.80 -10.35 -11.02
CA ILE A 7 4.60 -11.18 -11.15
C ILE A 7 4.44 -11.57 -12.61
N LYS A 8 4.48 -12.88 -12.87
CA LYS A 8 4.35 -13.47 -14.20
C LYS A 8 2.99 -13.07 -14.78
N GLN A 9 2.99 -12.28 -15.84
CA GLN A 9 1.77 -11.88 -16.55
C GLN A 9 1.19 -13.09 -17.29
N ASN A 10 0.39 -13.89 -16.58
CA ASN A 10 -0.46 -14.90 -17.18
C ASN A 10 -1.93 -14.47 -17.07
N ASN A 11 -2.78 -14.99 -17.94
CA ASN A 11 -4.25 -14.79 -17.90
C ASN A 11 -4.92 -15.48 -16.68
N ILE A 12 -4.14 -15.88 -15.67
CA ILE A 12 -4.62 -16.55 -14.47
C ILE A 12 -4.85 -15.46 -13.42
N PRO A 13 -6.03 -15.43 -12.77
CA PRO A 13 -6.29 -14.48 -11.71
C PRO A 13 -5.32 -14.70 -10.54
N ILE A 14 -4.83 -13.61 -9.97
CA ILE A 14 -3.93 -13.60 -8.82
C ILE A 14 -4.71 -13.46 -7.52
N VAL A 15 -4.17 -14.01 -6.45
CA VAL A 15 -4.68 -13.89 -5.09
C VAL A 15 -4.45 -12.46 -4.59
N LEU A 16 -5.53 -11.72 -4.37
CA LEU A 16 -5.47 -10.36 -3.86
C LEU A 16 -5.80 -10.28 -2.36
N HIS A 17 -6.42 -11.31 -1.81
CA HIS A 17 -6.64 -11.42 -0.38
C HIS A 17 -6.63 -12.90 0.04
N TYR A 18 -6.13 -13.13 1.25
CA TYR A 18 -6.02 -14.45 1.86
C TYR A 18 -6.42 -14.33 3.32
N ASN A 19 -7.36 -15.17 3.73
CA ASN A 19 -7.76 -15.35 5.11
C ASN A 19 -7.13 -16.64 5.67
N VAL A 20 -6.63 -16.60 6.90
CA VAL A 20 -6.07 -17.78 7.57
C VAL A 20 -7.13 -18.87 7.77
N ASP A 21 -8.38 -18.49 8.03
CA ASP A 21 -9.48 -19.43 8.32
C ASP A 21 -10.16 -19.97 7.05
N TRP A 22 -10.22 -19.16 5.98
CA TRP A 22 -10.96 -19.48 4.74
C TRP A 22 -10.10 -19.64 3.48
N GLY A 23 -8.79 -19.41 3.57
CA GLY A 23 -7.88 -19.44 2.43
C GLY A 23 -8.06 -18.24 1.50
N VAL A 24 -7.93 -18.47 0.19
CA VAL A 24 -8.10 -17.42 -0.83
C VAL A 24 -9.57 -17.04 -0.94
N ASP A 25 -9.90 -15.80 -0.62
CA ASP A 25 -11.27 -15.26 -0.67
C ASP A 25 -11.44 -14.17 -1.73
N TYR A 26 -10.35 -13.59 -2.23
CA TYR A 26 -10.39 -12.61 -3.32
C TYR A 26 -9.33 -12.87 -4.39
N LEU A 27 -9.82 -13.05 -5.61
CA LEU A 27 -9.04 -13.23 -6.84
C LEU A 27 -9.28 -12.03 -7.76
N GLY A 28 -8.24 -11.56 -8.46
CA GLY A 28 -8.43 -10.52 -9.46
C GLY A 28 -7.30 -10.42 -10.47
N GLU A 29 -7.38 -9.41 -11.33
CA GLU A 29 -6.38 -9.18 -12.38
C GLU A 29 -5.03 -8.74 -11.79
N VAL A 30 -3.93 -9.05 -12.50
CA VAL A 30 -2.57 -8.62 -12.14
C VAL A 30 -2.47 -7.11 -11.92
N LYS A 31 -3.26 -6.32 -12.66
CA LYS A 31 -3.31 -4.86 -12.53
C LYS A 31 -3.82 -4.39 -11.17
N SER A 32 -4.66 -5.18 -10.51
CA SER A 32 -5.24 -4.83 -9.21
C SER A 32 -4.20 -4.75 -8.09
N ILE A 33 -3.01 -5.36 -8.26
CA ILE A 33 -1.89 -5.18 -7.32
C ILE A 33 -1.41 -3.74 -7.23
N PHE A 34 -1.66 -2.91 -8.27
CA PHE A 34 -1.31 -1.50 -8.22
C PHE A 34 -2.24 -0.65 -7.38
N ILE A 35 -3.38 -1.18 -6.94
CA ILE A 35 -4.30 -0.45 -6.06
C ILE A 35 -3.60 -0.12 -4.74
N LEU A 36 -2.86 -1.08 -4.16
CA LEU A 36 -2.15 -0.90 -2.88
C LEU A 36 -1.10 0.23 -2.92
N PRO A 37 -0.14 0.27 -3.88
CA PRO A 37 0.79 1.39 -4.00
C PRO A 37 0.11 2.70 -4.42
N LEU A 38 -0.97 2.66 -5.21
CA LEU A 38 -1.72 3.87 -5.56
C LEU A 38 -2.34 4.51 -4.31
N VAL A 39 -2.98 3.72 -3.46
CA VAL A 39 -3.51 4.17 -2.15
C VAL A 39 -2.38 4.73 -1.29
N GLY A 40 -1.22 4.07 -1.27
CA GLY A 40 -0.03 4.59 -0.57
C GLY A 40 0.39 5.97 -1.05
N VAL A 41 0.48 6.19 -2.36
CA VAL A 41 0.82 7.50 -2.94
C VAL A 41 -0.22 8.56 -2.58
N ILE A 42 -1.52 8.23 -2.65
CA ILE A 42 -2.60 9.16 -2.29
C ILE A 42 -2.49 9.57 -0.82
N ILE A 43 -2.33 8.62 0.10
CA ILE A 43 -2.19 8.91 1.54
C ILE A 43 -0.96 9.78 1.78
N MET A 44 0.17 9.46 1.16
CA MET A 44 1.40 10.25 1.29
C MET A 44 1.22 11.67 0.76
N ALA A 45 0.57 11.85 -0.39
CA ALA A 45 0.32 13.16 -0.98
C ALA A 45 -0.61 14.01 -0.11
N VAL A 46 -1.73 13.44 0.35
CA VAL A 46 -2.71 14.15 1.18
C VAL A 46 -2.09 14.54 2.53
N ASN A 47 -1.49 13.58 3.25
CA ASN A 47 -0.92 13.86 4.56
C ASN A 47 0.32 14.74 4.46
N GLY A 48 1.16 14.57 3.43
CA GLY A 48 2.31 15.43 3.18
C GLY A 48 1.88 16.88 2.90
N PHE A 49 0.86 17.07 2.08
CA PHE A 49 0.29 18.40 1.82
C PHE A 49 -0.27 19.05 3.09
N LEU A 50 -1.02 18.28 3.90
CA LEU A 50 -1.55 18.76 5.17
C LEU A 50 -0.44 19.09 6.17
N ALA A 51 0.59 18.25 6.28
CA ALA A 51 1.76 18.49 7.14
C ALA A 51 2.46 19.79 6.74
N LEU A 52 2.73 20.01 5.45
CA LEU A 52 3.35 21.25 4.95
C LEU A 52 2.51 22.50 5.28
N LYS A 53 1.18 22.41 5.15
CA LYS A 53 0.27 23.51 5.49
C LYS A 53 0.24 23.81 6.99
N ILE A 54 0.30 22.76 7.83
CA ILE A 54 0.22 22.86 9.29
C ILE A 54 1.58 23.24 9.90
N TRP A 55 2.70 22.95 9.24
CA TRP A 55 4.06 23.18 9.73
C TRP A 55 4.29 24.57 10.32
N LYS A 56 3.82 25.62 9.62
CA LYS A 56 3.97 27.01 10.07
C LYS A 56 3.12 27.34 11.30
N LYS A 57 2.03 26.62 11.53
CA LYS A 57 1.09 26.84 12.64
C LYS A 57 1.42 25.99 13.86
N ASN A 58 1.72 24.70 13.66
CA ASN A 58 2.00 23.75 14.72
C ASN A 58 2.95 22.67 14.21
N ARG A 59 4.22 22.79 14.56
CA ARG A 59 5.27 21.83 14.16
C ARG A 59 5.03 20.45 14.74
N PHE A 60 4.57 20.36 15.99
CA PHE A 60 4.31 19.07 16.64
C PHE A 60 3.26 18.26 15.86
N LEU A 61 2.13 18.88 15.50
CA LEU A 61 1.08 18.22 14.73
C LEU A 61 1.56 17.83 13.33
N SER A 62 2.39 18.67 12.69
CA SER A 62 2.99 18.32 11.40
C SER A 62 3.92 17.11 11.50
N TYR A 63 4.78 17.04 12.51
CA TYR A 63 5.66 15.89 12.72
C TYR A 63 4.87 14.63 13.02
N PHE A 64 3.83 14.73 13.87
CA PHE A 64 2.94 13.62 14.17
C PHE A 64 2.28 13.07 12.91
N LEU A 65 1.74 13.95 12.05
CA LEU A 65 1.11 13.54 10.80
C LEU A 65 2.10 12.87 9.84
N THR A 66 3.32 13.38 9.74
CA THR A 66 4.39 12.75 8.94
C THR A 66 4.77 11.37 9.50
N ALA A 67 4.90 11.24 10.83
CA ALA A 67 5.24 9.97 11.47
C ALA A 67 4.15 8.91 11.26
N VAL A 68 2.87 9.27 11.43
CA VAL A 68 1.75 8.37 11.14
C VAL A 68 1.74 7.96 9.66
N THR A 69 2.01 8.90 8.76
CA THR A 69 2.10 8.62 7.32
C THR A 69 3.20 7.60 7.03
N LEU A 70 4.37 7.73 7.65
CA LEU A 70 5.46 6.78 7.52
C LEU A 70 5.06 5.38 7.99
N ILE A 71 4.40 5.28 9.14
CA ILE A 71 3.90 4.00 9.67
C ILE A 71 2.92 3.34 8.69
N VAL A 72 1.98 4.12 8.14
CA VAL A 72 1.04 3.62 7.13
C VAL A 72 1.77 3.12 5.89
N GLN A 73 2.79 3.83 5.40
CA GLN A 73 3.60 3.34 4.26
C GLN A 73 4.28 2.01 4.58
N CYS A 74 4.84 1.86 5.79
CA CYS A 74 5.45 0.59 6.22
C CYS A 74 4.44 -0.57 6.15
N PHE A 75 3.23 -0.39 6.68
CA PHE A 75 2.19 -1.42 6.60
C PHE A 75 1.78 -1.75 5.17
N LEU A 76 1.66 -0.74 4.29
CA LEU A 76 1.35 -0.97 2.88
C LEU A 76 2.47 -1.72 2.15
N VAL A 77 3.74 -1.45 2.48
CA VAL A 77 4.87 -2.20 1.94
C VAL A 77 4.83 -3.65 2.43
N ILE A 78 4.61 -3.89 3.71
CA ILE A 78 4.47 -5.25 4.27
C ILE A 78 3.33 -6.01 3.57
N GLY A 79 2.17 -5.36 3.40
CA GLY A 79 1.04 -5.93 2.65
C GLY A 79 1.40 -6.25 1.20
N GLY A 80 2.15 -5.38 0.52
CA GLY A 80 2.63 -5.62 -0.85
C GLY A 80 3.60 -6.80 -0.94
N ILE A 81 4.50 -6.94 0.04
CA ILE A 81 5.41 -8.09 0.14
C ILE A 81 4.61 -9.38 0.36
N ALA A 82 3.63 -9.37 1.25
CA ALA A 82 2.78 -10.53 1.51
C ALA A 82 2.01 -10.97 0.26
N LEU A 83 1.41 -10.02 -0.47
CA LEU A 83 0.75 -10.30 -1.75
C LEU A 83 1.71 -10.90 -2.78
N TYR A 84 2.94 -10.38 -2.87
CA TYR A 84 3.95 -10.96 -3.74
C TYR A 84 4.32 -12.38 -3.33
N MET A 85 4.53 -12.65 -2.04
CA MET A 85 4.88 -13.98 -1.54
C MET A 85 3.80 -15.03 -1.81
N ILE A 86 2.53 -14.65 -1.73
CA ILE A 86 1.40 -15.56 -1.99
C ILE A 86 1.26 -15.88 -3.49
N ASN A 87 1.63 -14.95 -4.37
CA ASN A 87 1.47 -15.08 -5.83
C ASN A 87 2.75 -15.47 -6.58
N LYS A 88 3.82 -15.77 -5.86
CA LYS A 88 5.08 -16.25 -6.45
C LYS A 88 4.94 -17.69 -6.94
#